data_AF-A0A2W5B240-F1
#
_entry.id   AF-A0A2W5B240-F1
#
_cell.length_a   1.000
_cell.length_b   1.000
_cell.length_c   1.000
_cell.angle_alpha   90.00
_cell.angle_beta   90.00
_cell.angle_gamma   90.00
#
_symmetry.space_group_name_H-M   'P 1'
#
loop_
_entity.id
_entity.type
_entity.pdbx_description
1 polymer ?
#
loop_
_entity_poly.entity_id
_entity_poly.type
_entity_poly.pdbx_seq_one_letter_code
_entity_poly.pdbx_strand_id
1 'polypeptide(L)'
;AESRGALQLDDGAKAAVVDGNKSLLAVGVTQVMGDFHRGDIVDLVDSDGKIFGRGEVNYDATDLVPMLGRHTSELPGDAQRPVIHTDYLSYYANRQPPRRQQLLI
;
A
#
# COMPACT_ATOMS: atom_id res chain seq x y z
N ALA A 1 -10.09 10.89 -7.31
CA ALA A 1 -8.81 11.12 -8.00
C ALA A 1 -8.49 9.91 -8.87
N GLU A 2 -7.95 10.14 -10.06
CA GLU A 2 -7.34 9.11 -10.90
C GLU A 2 -5.97 8.73 -10.30
N SER A 3 -5.60 7.44 -10.34
CA SER A 3 -4.30 7.00 -9.85
C SER A 3 -3.21 7.27 -10.90
N ARG A 4 -2.00 7.65 -10.46
CA ARG A 4 -0.83 7.87 -11.32
C ARG A 4 0.06 6.63 -11.46
N GLY A 5 -0.24 5.59 -10.69
CA GLY A 5 0.48 4.33 -10.69
C GLY A 5 -0.04 3.39 -9.61
N ALA A 6 0.73 2.35 -9.31
CA ALA A 6 0.38 1.34 -8.34
C ALA A 6 1.60 0.85 -7.54
N LEU A 7 1.34 0.45 -6.29
CA LEU A 7 2.29 -0.24 -5.43
C LEU A 7 1.77 -1.64 -5.16
N GLN A 8 2.57 -2.66 -5.48
CA GLN A 8 2.29 -4.02 -5.05
C GLN A 8 2.84 -4.22 -3.65
N LEU A 9 2.03 -4.79 -2.76
CA LEU A 9 2.41 -5.06 -1.38
C LEU A 9 2.51 -6.56 -1.12
N ASP A 10 3.40 -6.94 -0.20
CA ASP A 10 3.33 -8.27 0.39
C ASP A 10 2.13 -8.42 1.34
N ASP A 11 1.80 -9.66 1.70
CA ASP A 11 0.64 -9.96 2.54
C ASP A 11 0.73 -9.37 3.95
N GLY A 12 1.94 -9.27 4.51
CA GLY A 12 2.18 -8.69 5.83
C GLY A 12 1.94 -7.18 5.83
N ALA A 13 2.41 -6.49 4.80
CA ALA A 13 2.19 -5.07 4.57
C ALA A 13 0.71 -4.78 4.32
N LYS A 14 0.04 -5.58 3.49
CA LYS A 14 -1.42 -5.51 3.28
C LYS A 14 -2.19 -5.67 4.60
N ALA A 15 -1.89 -6.69 5.39
CA ALA A 15 -2.53 -6.89 6.69
C ALA A 15 -2.23 -5.72 7.66
N ALA A 16 -1.02 -5.20 7.66
CA ALA A 16 -0.64 -4.06 8.51
C ALA A 16 -1.41 -2.78 8.18
N VAL A 17 -1.63 -2.48 6.90
CA VAL A 17 -2.39 -1.29 6.49
C VAL A 17 -3.90 -1.47 6.63
N VAL A 18 -4.45 -2.66 6.34
CA VAL A 18 -5.90 -2.93 6.40
C VAL A 18 -6.39 -3.17 7.82
N ASP A 19 -5.73 -4.08 8.55
CA ASP A 19 -6.19 -4.53 9.88
C ASP A 19 -5.48 -3.77 11.01
N GLY A 20 -4.23 -3.38 10.78
CA GLY A 20 -3.38 -2.74 11.78
C GLY A 20 -3.49 -1.22 11.84
N ASN A 21 -4.16 -0.57 10.87
CA ASN A 21 -4.18 0.88 10.70
C ASN A 21 -2.77 1.51 10.79
N LYS A 22 -1.80 0.84 10.16
CA LYS A 22 -0.39 1.26 10.14
C LYS A 22 -0.07 1.99 8.84
N SER A 23 0.89 2.91 8.92
CA SER A 23 1.50 3.49 7.72
C SER A 23 2.22 2.42 6.89
N LEU A 24 2.22 2.60 5.57
CA LEU A 24 2.96 1.76 4.64
C LEU A 24 4.44 2.12 4.67
N LEU A 25 5.31 1.14 4.89
CA LEU A 25 6.78 1.29 4.86
C LEU A 25 7.36 0.60 3.62
N ALA A 26 8.56 1.00 3.20
CA ALA A 26 9.21 0.48 1.99
C ALA A 26 9.50 -1.02 2.05
N VAL A 27 9.75 -1.55 3.26
CA VAL A 27 9.95 -2.99 3.50
C VAL A 27 8.78 -3.85 2.99
N GLY A 28 7.58 -3.28 2.99
CA GLY A 28 6.34 -3.97 2.61
C GLY A 28 5.94 -3.83 1.14
N VAL A 29 6.71 -3.07 0.35
CA VAL A 29 6.43 -2.83 -1.07
C VAL A 29 7.30 -3.75 -1.91
N THR A 30 6.66 -4.55 -2.76
CA THR A 30 7.33 -5.57 -3.60
C THR A 30 7.51 -5.12 -5.05
N GLN A 31 6.66 -4.20 -5.53
CA GLN A 31 6.75 -3.67 -6.88
C GLN A 31 6.22 -2.22 -6.96
N VAL A 32 6.87 -1.41 -7.79
CA VAL A 32 6.43 -0.07 -8.19
C VAL A 32 6.03 -0.10 -9.66
N MET A 33 4.85 0.45 -9.99
CA MET A 33 4.33 0.52 -11.36
C MET A 33 3.83 1.94 -11.66
N GLY A 34 4.13 2.42 -12.86
CA GLY A 34 3.78 3.77 -13.30
C GLY A 34 4.86 4.80 -12.99
N ASP A 35 4.53 6.07 -13.21
CA ASP A 35 5.43 7.22 -13.05
C ASP A 35 4.71 8.30 -12.24
N PHE A 36 4.76 8.14 -10.92
CA PHE A 36 4.12 9.02 -9.96
C PHE A 36 5.16 9.83 -9.20
N HIS A 37 4.72 10.99 -8.71
CA HIS A 37 5.51 11.89 -7.88
C HIS A 37 4.94 11.95 -6.47
N ARG A 38 5.73 12.44 -5.53
CA ARG A 38 5.28 12.75 -4.18
C ARG A 38 4.01 13.61 -4.21
N GLY A 39 2.99 13.17 -3.47
CA GLY A 39 1.67 13.81 -3.40
C GLY A 39 0.65 13.23 -4.39
N ASP A 40 1.07 12.36 -5.31
CA ASP A 40 0.14 11.67 -6.20
C ASP A 40 -0.59 10.53 -5.49
N ILE A 41 -1.79 10.23 -5.98
CA ILE A 41 -2.55 9.05 -5.55
C ILE A 41 -2.09 7.83 -6.35
N VAL A 42 -1.78 6.74 -5.65
CA VAL A 42 -1.44 5.45 -6.23
C VAL A 42 -2.44 4.37 -5.79
N ASP A 43 -2.66 3.37 -6.64
CA ASP A 43 -3.38 2.16 -6.27
C ASP A 43 -2.51 1.24 -5.40
N LEU A 44 -3.14 0.56 -4.44
CA LEU A 44 -2.53 -0.50 -3.66
C LEU A 44 -3.03 -1.85 -4.16
N VAL A 45 -2.08 -2.69 -4.54
CA VAL A 45 -2.32 -3.94 -5.24
C VAL A 45 -1.74 -5.09 -4.43
N ASP A 46 -2.47 -6.20 -4.33
CA ASP A 46 -1.95 -7.40 -3.67
C ASP A 46 -1.13 -8.29 -4.62
N SER A 47 -0.61 -9.40 -4.11
CA SER A 47 0.17 -10.39 -4.86
C SER A 47 -0.56 -10.95 -6.08
N ASP A 48 -1.90 -10.98 -6.06
CA ASP A 48 -2.76 -11.44 -7.16
C ASP A 48 -3.06 -10.34 -8.19
N GLY A 49 -2.54 -9.13 -8.01
CA GLY A 49 -2.82 -7.99 -8.90
C GLY A 49 -4.15 -7.29 -8.61
N LYS A 50 -4.83 -7.61 -7.50
CA LYS A 50 -6.11 -7.01 -7.16
C LYS A 50 -5.90 -5.71 -6.38
N ILE A 51 -6.53 -4.64 -6.87
CA ILE A 51 -6.58 -3.36 -6.15
C ILE A 51 -7.43 -3.53 -4.89
N PHE A 52 -6.86 -3.23 -3.73
CA PHE A 52 -7.57 -3.27 -2.45
C PHE A 52 -7.60 -1.91 -1.74
N GLY A 53 -6.90 -0.90 -2.25
CA GLY A 53 -6.90 0.43 -1.67
C GLY A 53 -6.16 1.44 -2.53
N ARG A 54 -6.01 2.65 -1.99
CA ARG A 54 -5.28 3.78 -2.56
C ARG A 54 -4.62 4.58 -1.46
N GLY A 55 -3.63 5.39 -1.82
CA GLY A 55 -3.15 6.43 -0.92
C GLY A 55 -2.25 7.46 -1.58
N GLU A 56 -1.95 8.52 -0.83
CA GLU A 56 -1.05 9.60 -1.26
C GLU A 56 0.41 9.23 -0.98
N VAL A 57 1.23 9.15 -2.01
CA VAL A 57 2.61 8.67 -1.90
C VAL A 57 3.58 9.77 -1.46
N ASN A 58 4.52 9.44 -0.56
CA ASN A 58 5.52 10.37 -0.04
C ASN A 58 6.81 10.43 -0.86
N TYR A 59 6.89 9.69 -1.96
CA TYR A 59 8.09 9.51 -2.77
C TYR A 59 7.74 9.49 -4.24
N ASP A 60 8.70 9.91 -5.07
CA ASP A 60 8.65 9.71 -6.50
C ASP A 60 8.91 8.22 -6.80
N ALA A 61 8.38 7.71 -7.91
CA ALA A 61 8.54 6.31 -8.28
C ALA A 61 10.03 5.91 -8.36
N THR A 62 10.88 6.78 -8.94
CA THR A 62 12.32 6.55 -9.09
C THR A 62 13.07 6.47 -7.76
N ASP A 63 12.62 7.23 -6.76
CA ASP A 63 13.24 7.27 -5.43
C ASP A 63 12.83 6.06 -4.60
N LEU A 64 11.60 5.56 -4.81
CA LEU A 64 11.06 4.43 -4.05
C LEU A 64 11.65 3.08 -4.48
N VAL A 65 11.94 2.89 -5.77
CA VAL A 65 12.51 1.65 -6.33
C VAL A 65 13.76 1.14 -5.58
N PRO A 66 14.79 1.96 -5.28
CA PRO A 66 15.96 1.49 -4.53
C PRO A 66 15.68 1.20 -3.04
N MET A 67 14.51 1.56 -2.51
CA MET A 67 14.12 1.36 -1.11
C MET A 67 13.32 0.08 -0.88
N LEU A 68 12.83 -0.58 -1.93
CA LEU A 68 11.91 -1.72 -1.82
C LEU A 68 12.50 -2.86 -0.99
N GLY A 69 11.68 -3.44 -0.12
CA GLY A 69 12.08 -4.56 0.74
C GLY A 69 13.08 -4.20 1.85
N ARG A 70 13.50 -2.93 1.97
CA ARG A 70 14.46 -2.48 2.99
C ARG A 70 13.76 -1.99 4.24
N HIS A 71 14.36 -2.28 5.39
CA HIS A 71 13.90 -1.73 6.66
C HIS A 71 14.21 -0.23 6.74
N THR A 72 13.34 0.54 7.41
CA THR A 72 13.53 1.98 7.59
C THR A 72 14.90 2.34 8.17
N SER A 73 15.47 1.51 9.05
CA SER A 73 16.80 1.71 9.64
C SER A 73 17.96 1.56 8.66
N GLU A 74 17.74 0.95 7.49
CA GLU A 74 18.73 0.73 6.43
C GLU A 74 18.70 1.86 5.38
N LEU A 75 17.75 2.79 5.50
CA LEU A 75 17.57 3.89 4.58
C LEU A 75 18.36 5.13 5.05
N PRO A 76 18.87 5.94 4.11
CA PRO A 76 19.38 7.29 4.40
C PRO A 76 18.40 8.09 5.26
N GLY A 77 18.91 8.95 6.14
CA GLY A 77 18.08 9.62 7.17
C GLY A 77 16.91 10.43 6.60
N ASP A 78 17.06 10.99 5.42
CA ASP A 78 16.04 11.74 4.66
C ASP A 78 14.97 10.83 4.00
N ALA A 79 15.24 9.54 3.87
CA ALA A 79 14.38 8.50 3.31
C ALA A 79 13.76 7.58 4.39
N GLN A 80 13.77 7.97 5.66
CA GLN A 80 13.17 7.18 6.76
C GLN A 80 11.69 7.47 7.00
N ARG A 81 11.01 8.20 6.09
CA ARG A 81 9.58 8.47 6.19
C ARG A 81 8.73 7.33 5.61
N PRO A 82 7.47 7.14 6.05
CA PRO A 82 6.58 6.16 5.45
C PRO A 82 6.35 6.40 3.96
N VAL A 83 6.16 5.34 3.19
CA VAL A 83 5.78 5.41 1.77
C VAL A 83 4.42 6.05 1.61
N ILE A 84 3.46 5.63 2.43
CA ILE A 84 2.15 6.28 2.58
C ILE A 84 1.85 6.34 4.08
N HIS A 85 1.51 7.52 4.58
CA HIS A 85 1.08 7.67 5.95
C HIS A 85 -0.37 7.20 6.13
N THR A 86 -0.70 6.60 7.28
CA THR A 86 -2.03 6.02 7.53
C THR A 86 -3.20 7.00 7.31
N ASP A 87 -3.02 8.28 7.61
CA ASP A 87 -4.05 9.31 7.40
C ASP A 87 -4.41 9.53 5.93
N TYR A 88 -3.49 9.16 5.02
CA TYR A 88 -3.67 9.27 3.57
C TYR A 88 -3.86 7.90 2.91
N LEU A 89 -4.13 6.85 3.70
CA LEU A 89 -4.50 5.53 3.22
C LEU A 89 -6.01 5.38 3.19
N SER A 90 -6.54 4.87 2.08
CA SER A 90 -7.93 4.46 1.95
C SER A 90 -7.99 3.07 1.36
N TYR A 91 -8.35 2.08 2.17
CA TYR A 91 -8.58 0.72 1.72
C TYR A 91 -10.06 0.48 1.50
N TYR A 92 -10.37 -0.34 0.50
CA TYR A 92 -11.71 -0.84 0.30
C TYR A 92 -11.98 -1.88 1.38
N ALA A 93 -12.58 -1.46 2.49
CA ALA A 93 -13.13 -2.39 3.46
C ALA A 93 -13.96 -3.42 2.70
N ASN A 94 -13.59 -4.69 2.85
CA ASN A 94 -14.19 -5.80 2.13
C ASN A 94 -15.71 -5.74 2.38
N ARG A 95 -16.48 -5.21 1.43
CA ARG A 95 -17.94 -5.37 1.41
C ARG A 95 -18.24 -6.82 1.04
N GLN A 96 -17.74 -7.78 1.80
CA GLN A 96 -18.35 -9.09 1.87
C GLN A 96 -19.58 -8.91 2.77
N PRO A 97 -20.81 -9.02 2.25
CA PRO A 97 -21.95 -9.16 3.14
C PRO A 97 -21.68 -10.34 4.07
N PRO A 98 -22.11 -10.30 5.35
CA PRO A 98 -21.91 -11.42 6.27
C PRO A 98 -22.40 -12.68 5.56
N ARG A 99 -21.54 -13.71 5.49
CA ARG A 99 -21.93 -15.01 4.94
C ARG A 99 -23.20 -15.42 5.67
N ARG A 100 -24.35 -15.36 4.99
CA ARG A 100 -25.58 -15.98 5.49
C ARG A 100 -25.22 -17.46 5.65
N GLN A 101 -25.13 -17.91 6.91
CA GLN A 101 -25.10 -19.33 7.18
C GLN A 101 -26.36 -19.89 6.53
N GLN A 102 -26.15 -20.77 5.54
CA GLN A 102 -27.21 -21.55 4.95
C GLN A 102 -27.71 -22.47 6.07
N LEU A 103 -28.80 -22.10 6.73
CA LEU A 103 -29.60 -23.07 7.48
C LEU A 103 -30.09 -24.08 6.43
N LEU A 104 -29.54 -25.29 6.47
CA LEU A 104 -30.20 -26.45 5.90
C LEU A 104 -31.54 -26.61 6.64
N ILE A 105 -32.63 -26.58 5.89
CA ILE A 105 -33.92 -27.16 6.28
C ILE A 105 -33.89 -28.61 5.80
#